data_AF-A0A7C5T1Y9-F1
#
_entry.id   AF-A0A7C5T1Y9-F1
#
_cell.length_a   1.000
_cell.length_b   1.000
_cell.length_c   1.000
_cell.angle_alpha   90.00
_cell.angle_beta   90.00
_cell.angle_gamma   90.00
#
_symmetry.space_group_name_H-M   'P 1'
#
loop_
_entity.id
_entity.type
_entity.pdbx_description
1 polymer ?
#
loop_
_entity_poly.entity_id
_entity_poly.type
_entity_poly.pdbx_seq_one_letter_code
_entity_poly.pdbx_strand_id
1 'polypeptide(L)'
;MAVAVAVVSPVEFHYLFLMPVVEGYAVYVRRGGVASILINLTHIRGEKVVLEYISIQTDGGMSTYDFVTLMSLMHYGYSFSISSDRGVSNATITTIGFNGILRPKQGGVIIITIENPDAVFTPRRKYLCALHFDKTTVEVRFVATEPVHS
;
A
#
# COMPACT_ATOMS: atom_id res chain seq x y z
N MET A 1 -35.67 10.09 16.62
CA MET A 1 -34.23 10.05 17.00
C MET A 1 -33.42 10.03 15.73
N ALA A 2 -32.63 11.07 15.46
CA ALA A 2 -31.73 11.09 14.32
C ALA A 2 -30.48 10.28 14.69
N VAL A 3 -30.23 9.18 13.98
CA VAL A 3 -28.97 8.44 14.08
C VAL A 3 -27.93 9.31 13.37
N ALA A 4 -27.04 9.91 14.14
CA ALA A 4 -25.86 10.56 13.59
C ALA A 4 -25.03 9.46 12.92
N VAL A 5 -25.08 9.42 11.58
CA VAL A 5 -24.12 8.66 10.78
C VAL A 5 -22.78 9.30 11.06
N ALA A 6 -21.99 8.67 11.94
CA ALA A 6 -20.59 9.02 12.11
C ALA A 6 -19.91 8.70 10.78
N VAL A 7 -19.82 9.70 9.91
CA VAL A 7 -18.85 9.72 8.82
C VAL A 7 -17.49 9.85 9.51
N VAL A 8 -16.99 8.72 9.99
CA VAL A 8 -15.61 8.63 10.45
C VAL A 8 -14.79 8.69 9.19
N SER A 9 -14.37 9.91 8.84
CA SER A 9 -13.37 10.10 7.80
C SER A 9 -12.17 9.24 8.21
N PRO A 10 -11.82 8.19 7.46
CA PRO A 10 -10.53 7.55 7.69
C PRO A 10 -9.46 8.64 7.57
N VAL A 11 -8.38 8.53 8.33
CA VAL A 11 -7.28 9.48 8.20
C VAL A 11 -6.65 9.25 6.83
N GLU A 12 -7.17 9.94 5.81
CA GLU A 12 -6.71 9.86 4.45
C GLU A 12 -5.40 10.64 4.35
N PHE A 13 -4.27 9.95 4.48
CA PHE A 13 -2.98 10.54 4.12
C PHE A 13 -2.84 10.51 2.61
N HIS A 14 -3.04 11.65 1.95
CA HIS A 14 -2.76 11.82 0.53
C HIS A 14 -1.29 12.15 0.38
N TYR A 15 -0.46 11.14 0.09
CA TYR A 15 0.96 11.39 -0.23
C TYR A 15 1.11 11.51 -1.73
N LEU A 16 1.13 12.74 -2.24
CA LEU A 16 1.49 13.03 -3.64
C LEU A 16 2.98 12.79 -3.83
N PHE A 17 3.34 11.93 -4.77
CA PHE A 17 4.72 11.78 -5.21
C PHE A 17 4.83 11.97 -6.70
N LEU A 18 5.97 12.54 -7.10
CA LEU A 18 6.31 12.81 -8.48
C LEU A 18 7.68 12.22 -8.74
N MET A 19 7.71 11.15 -9.53
CA MET A 19 8.91 10.63 -10.14
C MET A 19 9.02 11.22 -11.55
N PRO A 20 10.19 11.15 -12.20
CA PRO A 20 10.35 11.70 -13.55
C PRO A 20 9.32 11.19 -14.59
N VAL A 21 8.73 10.01 -14.34
CA VAL A 21 7.87 9.26 -15.25
C VAL A 21 6.55 8.73 -14.64
N VAL A 22 6.38 8.76 -13.31
CA VAL A 22 5.15 8.31 -12.62
C VAL A 22 4.74 9.34 -11.58
N GLU A 23 3.46 9.67 -11.57
CA GLU A 23 2.81 10.49 -10.56
C GLU A 23 1.77 9.65 -9.83
N GLY A 24 1.50 9.99 -8.59
CA GLY A 24 0.53 9.23 -7.82
C GLY A 24 0.19 9.86 -6.49
N TYR A 25 -0.81 9.25 -5.86
CA TYR A 25 -1.12 9.50 -4.47
C TYR A 25 -1.41 8.18 -3.77
N ALA A 26 -1.05 8.10 -2.50
CA ALA A 26 -1.46 7.01 -1.65
C ALA A 26 -2.56 7.46 -0.68
N VAL A 27 -3.31 6.50 -0.13
CA VAL A 27 -4.28 6.69 0.95
C VAL A 27 -4.17 5.49 1.89
N TYR A 28 -4.04 5.74 3.19
CA TYR A 28 -4.18 4.72 4.22
C TYR A 28 -5.59 4.76 4.81
N VAL A 29 -6.26 3.62 4.91
CA VAL A 29 -7.59 3.49 5.48
C VAL A 29 -7.58 2.34 6.48
N ARG A 30 -8.16 2.55 7.65
CA ARG A 30 -8.36 1.49 8.64
C ARG A 30 -9.82 1.36 8.98
N ARG A 31 -10.35 0.14 8.95
CA ARG A 31 -11.73 -0.20 9.33
C ARG A 31 -11.72 -1.48 10.16
N GLY A 32 -11.97 -1.32 11.47
CA GLY A 32 -11.91 -2.43 12.42
C GLY A 32 -10.54 -3.12 12.43
N GLY A 33 -10.57 -4.44 12.28
CA GLY A 33 -9.39 -5.31 12.28
C GLY A 33 -8.63 -5.37 10.94
N VAL A 34 -8.93 -4.50 9.97
CA VAL A 34 -8.28 -4.48 8.66
C VAL A 34 -7.80 -3.07 8.32
N ALA A 35 -6.58 -2.97 7.79
CA ALA A 35 -6.05 -1.77 7.16
C ALA A 35 -5.84 -1.96 5.66
N SER A 36 -5.91 -0.87 4.90
CA SER A 36 -5.66 -0.83 3.46
C SER A 36 -4.78 0.36 3.11
N ILE A 37 -3.75 0.13 2.31
CA ILE A 37 -2.95 1.18 1.64
C ILE A 37 -3.34 1.15 0.17
N LEU A 38 -3.98 2.20 -0.32
CA LEU A 38 -4.37 2.36 -1.71
C LEU A 38 -3.39 3.32 -2.38
N ILE A 39 -2.67 2.89 -3.41
CA ILE A 39 -1.68 3.71 -4.10
C ILE A 39 -2.10 3.84 -5.55
N ASN A 40 -2.56 5.03 -5.92
CA ASN A 40 -2.92 5.39 -7.28
C ASN A 40 -1.66 5.83 -8.02
N LEU A 41 -1.49 5.32 -9.22
CA LEU A 41 -0.33 5.54 -10.07
C LEU A 41 -0.82 5.99 -11.45
N THR A 42 -0.15 6.98 -12.02
CA THR A 42 -0.32 7.41 -13.41
C THR A 42 1.05 7.57 -14.02
N HIS A 43 1.32 6.82 -15.08
CA HIS A 43 2.53 7.02 -15.86
C HIS A 43 2.35 8.24 -16.77
N ILE A 44 3.25 9.20 -16.64
CA ILE A 44 3.10 10.52 -17.24
C ILE A 44 3.80 10.57 -18.59
N ARG A 45 5.03 10.03 -18.68
CA ARG A 45 5.90 10.13 -19.87
C ARG A 45 7.09 9.17 -19.81
N GLY A 46 7.73 8.94 -20.95
CA GLY A 46 8.98 8.17 -21.04
C GLY A 46 8.74 6.70 -21.38
N GLU A 47 9.67 5.83 -21.00
CA GLU A 47 9.54 4.38 -21.19
C GLU A 47 8.69 3.73 -20.10
N LYS A 48 8.23 2.50 -20.36
CA LYS A 48 7.59 1.67 -19.32
C LYS A 48 8.49 1.53 -18.08
N VAL A 49 7.84 1.33 -16.94
CA VAL A 49 8.47 0.94 -15.67
C VAL A 49 7.89 -0.37 -15.19
N VAL A 50 8.69 -1.15 -14.47
CA VAL A 50 8.33 -2.47 -13.95
C VAL A 50 8.40 -2.44 -12.44
N LEU A 51 7.30 -2.76 -11.76
CA LEU A 51 7.25 -2.94 -10.31
C LEU A 51 8.00 -4.22 -9.96
N GLU A 52 9.11 -4.09 -9.25
CA GLU A 52 9.99 -5.20 -8.87
C GLU A 52 9.65 -5.76 -7.49
N TYR A 53 9.40 -4.89 -6.51
CA TYR A 53 9.01 -5.31 -5.16
C TYR A 53 8.33 -4.18 -4.40
N ILE A 54 7.62 -4.56 -3.33
CA ILE A 54 7.01 -3.64 -2.35
C ILE A 54 7.62 -3.94 -0.98
N SER A 55 8.02 -2.91 -0.26
CA SER A 55 8.56 -3.04 1.10
C SER A 55 7.67 -2.32 2.10
N ILE A 56 7.34 -2.95 3.21
CA ILE A 56 6.52 -2.38 4.29
C ILE A 56 7.31 -2.38 5.57
N GLN A 57 7.51 -1.20 6.14
CA GLN A 57 8.13 -1.02 7.45
C GLN A 57 7.09 -1.24 8.53
N THR A 58 7.35 -2.19 9.42
CA THR A 58 6.58 -2.49 10.63
C THR A 58 7.41 -2.12 11.87
N ASP A 59 6.87 -2.37 13.07
CA ASP A 59 7.64 -2.17 14.30
C ASP A 59 8.87 -3.08 14.44
N GLY A 60 8.88 -4.27 13.83
CA GLY A 60 9.98 -5.24 13.94
C GLY A 60 10.95 -5.22 12.76
N GLY A 61 10.76 -4.30 11.80
CA GLY A 61 11.69 -4.16 10.67
C GLY A 61 10.98 -3.93 9.34
N MET A 62 11.66 -4.28 8.26
CA MET A 62 11.14 -4.17 6.89
C MET A 62 10.75 -5.54 6.37
N SER A 63 9.52 -5.68 5.90
CA SER A 63 9.06 -6.86 5.15
C SER A 63 9.02 -6.52 3.66
N THR A 64 9.73 -7.30 2.84
CA THR A 64 9.80 -7.08 1.38
C THR A 64 9.05 -8.17 0.64
N TYR A 65 8.30 -7.76 -0.38
CA TYR A 65 7.50 -8.61 -1.23
C TYR A 65 7.91 -8.46 -2.70
N ASP A 66 8.42 -9.54 -3.29
CA ASP A 66 8.98 -9.56 -4.65
C ASP A 66 7.91 -9.85 -5.73
N PHE A 67 7.80 -8.95 -6.70
CA PHE A 67 6.90 -9.02 -7.85
C PHE A 67 7.52 -9.71 -9.09
N VAL A 68 8.85 -9.73 -9.21
CA VAL A 68 9.57 -10.35 -10.34
C VAL A 68 9.25 -11.85 -10.43
N THR A 69 8.98 -12.48 -9.29
CA THR A 69 8.59 -13.90 -9.22
C THR A 69 7.19 -14.19 -9.82
N LEU A 70 6.37 -13.16 -10.08
CA LEU A 70 4.94 -13.30 -10.37
C LEU A 70 4.47 -12.71 -11.70
N MET A 71 5.39 -12.21 -12.54
CA MET A 71 5.06 -11.83 -13.92
C MET A 71 4.48 -12.98 -14.76
N SER A 72 4.48 -14.23 -14.26
CA SER A 72 3.84 -15.40 -14.86
C SER A 72 2.37 -15.61 -14.46
N LEU A 73 1.84 -14.92 -13.44
CA LEU A 73 0.53 -15.18 -12.86
C LEU A 73 -0.35 -13.93 -12.95
N MET A 74 -1.12 -13.85 -14.02
CA MET A 74 -2.12 -12.81 -14.22
C MET A 74 -3.25 -12.96 -13.19
N HIS A 75 -3.65 -11.84 -12.58
CA HIS A 75 -4.98 -11.60 -11.99
C HIS A 75 -5.36 -12.10 -10.59
N TYR A 76 -4.42 -12.44 -9.69
CA TYR A 76 -4.81 -12.78 -8.32
C TYR A 76 -4.02 -12.00 -7.27
N GLY A 77 -4.73 -11.42 -6.31
CA GLY A 77 -4.12 -10.77 -5.16
C GLY A 77 -3.22 -11.76 -4.43
N TYR A 78 -2.04 -11.31 -4.02
CA TYR A 78 -1.03 -12.17 -3.43
C TYR A 78 -0.86 -11.89 -1.95
N SER A 79 -0.94 -12.95 -1.16
CA SER A 79 -0.78 -12.88 0.29
C SER A 79 0.66 -13.17 0.71
N PHE A 80 1.16 -12.41 1.68
CA PHE A 80 2.44 -12.60 2.34
C PHE A 80 2.33 -12.23 3.82
N SER A 81 3.17 -12.80 4.65
CA SER A 81 3.19 -12.48 6.07
C SER A 81 4.14 -11.31 6.33
N ILE A 82 3.68 -10.36 7.12
CA ILE A 82 4.50 -9.30 7.70
C ILE A 82 4.66 -9.56 9.20
N SER A 83 5.90 -9.52 9.68
CA SER A 83 6.22 -9.77 11.08
C SER A 83 6.61 -8.47 11.78
N SER A 84 6.39 -8.47 13.09
CA SER A 84 6.94 -7.49 14.02
C SER A 84 7.24 -8.16 15.36
N ASP A 85 7.89 -7.44 16.26
CA ASP A 85 8.14 -7.90 17.64
C ASP A 85 6.83 -8.19 18.40
N ARG A 86 5.70 -7.65 17.95
CA ARG A 86 4.37 -7.80 18.59
C ARG A 86 3.54 -8.93 17.99
N GLY A 87 3.95 -9.49 16.86
CA GLY A 87 3.22 -10.59 16.21
C GLY A 87 3.38 -10.62 14.70
N VAL A 88 2.58 -11.48 14.08
CA VAL A 88 2.54 -11.67 12.62
C VAL A 88 1.15 -11.28 12.11
N SER A 89 1.13 -10.64 10.95
CA SER A 89 -0.08 -10.25 10.23
C SER A 89 0.02 -10.74 8.78
N ASN A 90 -1.10 -11.05 8.15
CA ASN A 90 -1.14 -11.32 6.73
C ASN A 90 -1.43 -10.03 5.97
N ALA A 91 -0.68 -9.80 4.90
CA ALA A 91 -0.91 -8.73 3.96
C ALA A 91 -1.23 -9.31 2.58
N THR A 92 -2.14 -8.68 1.84
CA THR A 92 -2.47 -9.05 0.46
C THR A 92 -2.25 -7.86 -0.45
N ILE A 93 -1.51 -8.03 -1.54
CA ILE A 93 -1.34 -7.01 -2.57
C ILE A 93 -2.18 -7.34 -3.79
N THR A 94 -2.93 -6.35 -4.28
CA THR A 94 -3.71 -6.42 -5.53
C THR A 94 -3.35 -5.25 -6.43
N THR A 95 -3.18 -5.50 -7.73
CA THR A 95 -3.01 -4.44 -8.74
C THR A 95 -4.23 -4.36 -9.65
N ILE A 96 -4.66 -3.14 -9.97
CA ILE A 96 -5.80 -2.86 -10.86
C ILE A 96 -5.33 -1.95 -11.98
N GLY A 97 -5.73 -2.25 -13.22
CA GLY A 97 -5.40 -1.45 -14.39
C GLY A 97 -4.00 -1.71 -14.96
N PHE A 98 -3.15 -2.46 -14.26
CA PHE A 98 -1.83 -2.91 -14.73
C PHE A 98 -1.41 -4.22 -14.05
N ASN A 99 -0.46 -4.93 -14.64
CA ASN A 99 0.02 -6.25 -14.21
C ASN A 99 1.49 -6.20 -13.73
N GLY A 100 1.83 -5.17 -12.96
CA GLY A 100 3.23 -4.89 -12.56
C GLY A 100 4.02 -4.08 -13.58
N ILE A 101 3.61 -4.02 -14.84
CA ILE A 101 4.22 -3.14 -15.86
C ILE A 101 3.31 -1.94 -16.09
N LEU A 102 3.79 -0.74 -15.78
CA LEU A 102 3.09 0.51 -16.03
C LEU A 102 3.63 1.17 -17.31
N ARG A 103 2.76 1.31 -18.31
CA ARG A 103 3.09 1.87 -19.64
C ARG A 103 2.78 3.37 -19.71
N PRO A 104 3.35 4.10 -20.69
CA PRO A 104 3.06 5.52 -20.88
C PRO A 104 1.57 5.82 -20.96
N LYS A 105 1.13 6.81 -20.17
CA LYS A 105 -0.28 7.25 -20.04
C LYS A 105 -1.23 6.22 -19.42
N GLN A 106 -0.70 5.13 -18.87
CA GLN A 106 -1.49 4.14 -18.15
C GLN A 106 -1.66 4.56 -16.70
N GLY A 107 -2.90 4.48 -16.21
CA GLY A 107 -3.21 4.58 -14.80
C GLY A 107 -3.38 3.20 -14.17
N GLY A 108 -3.17 3.11 -12.87
CA GLY A 108 -3.37 1.88 -12.11
C GLY A 108 -3.45 2.14 -10.62
N VAL A 109 -3.88 1.12 -9.88
CA VAL A 109 -3.98 1.16 -8.42
C VAL A 109 -3.29 -0.06 -7.84
N ILE A 110 -2.50 0.13 -6.79
CA ILE A 110 -2.01 -0.93 -5.91
C ILE A 110 -2.82 -0.86 -4.61
N ILE A 111 -3.38 -1.98 -4.18
CA ILE A 111 -4.09 -2.10 -2.92
C ILE A 111 -3.34 -3.10 -2.06
N ILE A 112 -2.90 -2.66 -0.90
CA ILE A 112 -2.26 -3.50 0.12
C ILE A 112 -3.23 -3.61 1.28
N THR A 113 -3.83 -4.78 1.49
CA THR A 113 -4.69 -5.06 2.63
C THR A 113 -3.88 -5.74 3.71
N ILE A 114 -4.07 -5.37 4.97
CA ILE A 114 -3.34 -5.89 6.12
C ILE A 114 -4.34 -6.33 7.18
N GLU A 115 -4.37 -7.62 7.48
CA GLU A 115 -5.22 -8.23 8.50
C GLU A 115 -4.60 -8.03 9.89
N ASN A 116 -5.40 -7.66 10.88
CA ASN A 116 -4.92 -7.39 12.24
C ASN A 116 -3.71 -6.42 12.27
N PRO A 117 -3.87 -5.17 11.77
CA PRO A 117 -2.77 -4.21 11.68
C PRO A 117 -2.14 -3.87 13.05
N ASP A 118 -2.85 -4.10 14.16
CA ASP A 118 -2.30 -3.87 15.52
C ASP A 118 -1.17 -4.82 15.88
N ALA A 119 -1.11 -6.01 15.26
CA ALA A 119 -0.03 -6.95 15.47
C ALA A 119 1.32 -6.46 14.91
N VAL A 120 1.30 -5.45 14.02
CA VAL A 120 2.50 -5.01 13.28
C VAL A 120 2.72 -3.49 13.26
N PHE A 121 1.68 -2.69 13.48
CA PHE A 121 1.77 -1.23 13.60
C PHE A 121 1.28 -0.72 14.96
N THR A 122 2.11 0.08 15.62
CA THR A 122 1.78 0.76 16.87
C THR A 122 1.01 2.02 16.50
N PRO A 123 -0.17 2.26 17.11
CA PRO A 123 -0.95 3.46 16.86
C PRO A 123 -0.13 4.75 17.03
N ARG A 124 -0.43 5.75 16.21
CA ARG A 124 0.19 7.09 16.17
C ARG A 124 1.67 7.11 15.75
N ARG A 125 2.26 5.98 15.36
CA ARG A 125 3.61 5.93 14.76
C ARG A 125 3.58 6.09 13.25
N LYS A 126 4.65 6.68 12.71
CA LYS A 126 4.90 6.81 11.27
C LYS A 126 5.55 5.55 10.74
N TYR A 127 5.06 5.07 9.60
CA TYR A 127 5.55 3.91 8.86
C TYR A 127 5.75 4.25 7.40
N LEU A 128 6.49 3.39 6.71
CA LEU A 128 6.83 3.51 5.31
C LEU A 128 6.30 2.29 4.54
N CYS A 129 5.69 2.55 3.40
CA CYS A 129 5.49 1.59 2.33
C CYS A 129 6.27 2.08 1.11
N ALA A 130 7.24 1.30 0.64
CA ALA A 130 8.04 1.65 -0.52
C ALA A 130 7.65 0.79 -1.72
N LEU A 131 7.44 1.42 -2.88
CA LEU A 131 7.27 0.74 -4.17
C LEU A 131 8.58 0.85 -4.94
N HIS A 132 9.14 -0.27 -5.36
CA HIS A 132 10.40 -0.29 -6.08
C HIS A 132 10.12 -0.64 -7.52
N PHE A 133 10.33 0.33 -8.41
CA PHE A 133 10.34 0.10 -9.85
C PHE A 133 11.79 -0.03 -10.33
N ASP A 134 11.98 -0.76 -11.44
CA ASP A 134 13.26 -0.97 -12.13
C ASP A 134 14.14 0.27 -12.31
N LYS A 135 13.54 1.46 -12.28
CA LYS A 135 14.23 2.74 -12.49
C LYS A 135 14.24 3.65 -11.26
N THR A 136 13.42 3.42 -10.24
CA THR A 136 13.21 4.38 -9.14
C THR A 136 12.28 3.84 -8.04
N THR A 137 12.49 4.30 -6.81
CA THR A 137 11.69 3.95 -5.63
C THR A 137 10.71 5.07 -5.28
N VAL A 138 9.47 4.71 -4.99
CA VAL A 138 8.47 5.56 -4.34
C VAL A 138 8.43 5.24 -2.87
N GLU A 139 8.49 6.26 -2.03
CA GLU A 139 8.22 6.13 -0.60
C GLU A 139 6.84 6.71 -0.26
N VAL A 140 5.98 5.90 0.34
CA VAL A 140 4.68 6.30 0.89
C VAL A 140 4.76 6.25 2.40
N ARG A 141 4.69 7.41 3.05
CA ARG A 141 4.68 7.49 4.52
C ARG A 141 3.26 7.63 5.03
N PHE A 142 2.91 6.85 6.04
CA PHE A 142 1.60 6.87 6.67
C PHE A 142 1.72 6.82 8.20
N VAL A 143 0.71 7.28 8.91
CA VAL A 143 0.62 7.13 10.37
C VAL A 143 -0.40 6.05 10.68
N ALA A 144 -0.03 5.05 11.47
CA ALA A 144 -0.99 4.05 11.94
C ALA A 144 -2.03 4.73 12.83
N THR A 145 -3.30 4.55 12.54
CA THR A 145 -4.39 5.16 13.30
C THR A 145 -4.89 4.22 14.40
N GLU A 146 -5.54 4.78 15.41
CA GLU A 146 -6.22 4.00 16.42
C GLU A 146 -7.32 3.11 15.82
N PRO A 147 -7.65 1.98 16.49
CA PRO A 147 -8.81 1.21 16.12
C PRO A 147 -10.08 2.07 16.23
N VAL A 148 -10.84 2.16 15.14
CA VAL A 148 -12.18 2.74 15.21
C VAL A 148 -13.06 1.67 15.84
N HIS A 149 -13.36 1.81 17.12
CA HIS A 149 -14.40 1.00 17.78
C HIS A 149 -15.77 1.45 17.24
N SER A 150 -16.43 0.56 16.50
CA SER A 150 -17.82 0.69 16.04
C SER A 150 -18.79 0.25 17.12
#